data_AF-A0AAV7T4M0-F1
#
_entry.id   AF-A0AAV7T4M0-F1
#
_cell.length_a   1.000
_cell.length_b   1.000
_cell.length_c   1.000
_cell.angle_alpha   90.00
_cell.angle_beta   90.00
_cell.angle_gamma   90.00
#
_symmetry.space_group_name_H-M   'P 1'
#
loop_
_entity.id
_entity.type
_entity.pdbx_description
1 polymer ?
#
loop_
_entity_poly.entity_id
_entity_poly.type
_entity_poly.pdbx_seq_one_letter_code
_entity_poly.pdbx_strand_id
1 'polypeptide(L)'
;MSLTGSQTGDFDLVQLDTYTVKQLRGFCRALRVPTQGASRKEDFQVALRAWAEAHLEDDEEEEPGNGTSEEFSLSVDGVTTAIVPPSRPGSSVSMQSLTAEERREEREFQLQMAKLKIEAQQEERRAEREAKQAEAERAAKQIEAERTAKQIQAEAERAAKQAEAERAAKQVEAERALAEKKLLLAHELSLKELEIKARQSESSNNGGSIQT
;
A
#
# COMPACT_ATOMS: atom_id res chain seq x y z
N MET A 1 22.09 18.74 -3.69
CA MET A 1 21.52 17.55 -2.99
C MET A 1 21.59 16.40 -3.96
N SER A 2 22.66 15.61 -3.85
CA SER A 2 22.90 14.46 -4.72
C SER A 2 22.33 13.22 -4.03
N LEU A 3 21.30 12.62 -4.63
CA LEU A 3 20.75 11.33 -4.20
C LEU A 3 21.35 10.26 -5.13
N THR A 4 22.55 9.82 -4.81
CA THR A 4 23.13 8.58 -5.35
C THR A 4 22.76 7.45 -4.39
N GLY A 5 21.55 6.94 -4.53
CA GLY A 5 21.11 5.71 -3.91
C GLY A 5 20.64 4.79 -5.02
N SER A 6 21.51 3.86 -5.44
CA SER A 6 21.15 2.72 -6.27
C SER A 6 20.16 1.84 -5.50
N GLN A 7 18.89 2.22 -5.57
CA GLN A 7 17.77 1.42 -5.11
C GLN A 7 16.98 1.01 -6.35
N THR A 8 17.62 0.22 -7.21
CA THR A 8 16.92 -0.66 -8.15
C THR A 8 16.31 -1.81 -7.33
N GLY A 9 15.36 -1.46 -6.46
CA GLY A 9 14.42 -2.46 -5.95
C GLY A 9 13.61 -2.94 -7.14
N ASP A 10 13.45 -4.25 -7.26
CA ASP A 10 12.67 -4.94 -8.30
C ASP A 10 11.47 -4.08 -8.71
N PHE A 11 11.58 -3.50 -9.90
CA PHE A 11 10.53 -2.67 -10.47
C PHE A 11 9.44 -3.61 -10.98
N ASP A 12 8.54 -3.99 -10.07
CA ASP A 12 7.51 -4.96 -10.34
C ASP A 12 6.41 -4.31 -11.19
N LEU A 13 6.45 -4.53 -12.51
CA LEU A 13 5.51 -4.00 -13.50
C LEU A 13 4.05 -4.36 -13.20
N VAL A 14 3.84 -5.40 -12.38
CA VAL A 14 2.53 -5.89 -11.93
C VAL A 14 1.88 -4.94 -10.91
N GLN A 15 2.65 -4.09 -10.22
CA GLN A 15 2.14 -3.22 -9.15
C GLN A 15 2.10 -1.73 -9.52
N LEU A 16 2.12 -1.36 -10.80
CA LEU A 16 2.07 0.05 -11.23
C LEU A 16 0.88 0.83 -10.65
N ASP A 17 -0.21 0.15 -10.27
CA ASP A 17 -1.42 0.73 -9.68
C ASP A 17 -1.27 1.15 -8.21
N THR A 18 -0.27 0.67 -7.49
CA THR A 18 -0.05 1.04 -6.08
C THR A 18 0.78 2.32 -5.95
N TYR A 19 1.50 2.71 -7.01
CA TYR A 19 2.40 3.86 -7.01
C TYR A 19 1.66 5.19 -7.19
N THR A 20 2.18 6.23 -6.53
CA THR A 20 1.71 7.60 -6.71
C THR A 20 2.25 8.21 -8.01
N VAL A 21 1.58 9.24 -8.54
CA VAL A 21 2.04 9.98 -9.74
C VAL A 21 3.47 10.51 -9.59
N LYS A 22 3.87 10.91 -8.37
CA LYS A 22 5.21 11.42 -8.08
C LYS A 22 6.26 10.31 -8.20
N GLN A 23 5.96 9.11 -7.72
CA GLN A 23 6.83 7.94 -7.84
C GLN A 23 6.93 7.49 -9.30
N LEU A 24 5.80 7.34 -10.00
CA LEU A 24 5.76 6.98 -11.42
C LEU A 24 6.58 7.96 -12.29
N ARG A 25 6.43 9.27 -12.05
CA ARG A 25 7.25 10.29 -12.72
C ARG A 25 8.74 10.16 -12.40
N GLY A 26 9.09 9.76 -11.17
CA GLY A 26 10.46 9.47 -10.76
C GLY A 26 11.04 8.31 -11.57
N PHE A 27 10.29 7.21 -11.70
CA PHE A 27 10.67 6.05 -12.51
C PHE A 27 10.83 6.40 -13.99
N CYS A 28 9.88 7.12 -14.59
CA CYS A 28 9.99 7.57 -15.97
C CYS A 28 11.27 8.39 -16.22
N ARG A 29 11.68 9.24 -15.26
CA ARG A 29 12.94 10.00 -15.40
C ARG A 29 14.17 9.12 -15.25
N ALA A 30 14.16 8.20 -14.29
CA ALA A 30 15.28 7.28 -14.06
C ALA A 30 15.53 6.39 -15.28
N LEU A 31 14.46 5.89 -15.89
CA LEU A 31 14.48 5.02 -17.07
C LEU A 31 14.48 5.78 -18.40
N ARG A 32 14.55 7.13 -18.36
CA ARG A 32 14.47 8.01 -19.55
C ARG A 32 13.27 7.73 -20.47
N VAL A 33 12.14 7.32 -19.90
CA VAL A 33 10.89 7.08 -20.63
C VAL A 33 10.30 8.41 -21.11
N PRO A 34 9.96 8.55 -22.41
CA PRO A 34 9.33 9.75 -22.92
C PRO A 34 7.88 9.86 -22.41
N THR A 35 7.59 10.94 -21.66
CA THR A 35 6.25 11.19 -21.09
C THR A 35 5.66 12.53 -21.53
N GLN A 36 5.91 12.97 -22.77
CA GLN A 36 5.42 14.27 -23.26
C GLN A 36 3.88 14.35 -23.14
N GLY A 37 3.39 15.33 -22.37
CA GLY A 37 1.96 15.54 -22.15
C GLY A 37 1.31 14.70 -21.04
N ALA A 38 2.04 13.74 -20.44
CA ALA A 38 1.50 12.90 -19.38
C ALA A 38 1.17 13.74 -18.13
N SER A 39 -0.11 13.79 -17.77
CA SER A 39 -0.61 14.57 -16.63
C SER A 39 -1.35 13.69 -15.63
N ARG A 40 -1.92 12.58 -16.10
CA ARG A 40 -2.67 11.62 -15.30
C ARG A 40 -1.81 10.43 -14.94
N LYS A 41 -2.21 9.69 -13.91
CA LYS A 41 -1.47 8.53 -13.41
C LYS A 41 -1.35 7.46 -14.50
N GLU A 42 -2.45 7.25 -15.22
CA GLU A 42 -2.62 6.25 -16.26
C GLU A 42 -1.64 6.49 -17.42
N ASP A 43 -1.40 7.76 -17.78
CA ASP A 43 -0.45 8.13 -18.83
C ASP A 43 0.97 7.64 -18.52
N PHE A 44 1.40 7.77 -17.26
CA PHE A 44 2.72 7.31 -16.81
C PHE A 44 2.80 5.78 -16.76
N GLN A 45 1.72 5.11 -16.35
CA GLN A 45 1.67 3.64 -16.32
C GLN A 45 1.75 3.04 -17.72
N VAL A 46 1.00 3.60 -18.68
CA VAL A 46 1.03 3.18 -20.09
C VAL A 46 2.42 3.39 -20.68
N ALA A 47 3.04 4.55 -20.44
CA ALA A 47 4.40 4.82 -20.91
C ALA A 47 5.44 3.85 -20.34
N LEU A 48 5.33 3.51 -19.04
CA LEU A 48 6.25 2.57 -18.38
C LEU A 48 6.06 1.13 -18.89
N ARG A 49 4.82 0.70 -19.13
CA ARG A 49 4.55 -0.63 -19.68
C ARG A 49 5.05 -0.76 -21.12
N ALA A 50 4.79 0.24 -21.96
CA ALA A 50 5.29 0.26 -23.33
C ALA A 50 6.82 0.28 -23.40
N TRP A 51 7.47 0.99 -22.48
CA TRP A 51 8.93 0.97 -22.38
C TRP A 51 9.46 -0.40 -21.97
N ALA A 52 8.82 -1.05 -21.00
CA ALA A 52 9.21 -2.38 -20.53
C ALA A 52 9.04 -3.45 -21.61
N GLU A 53 7.92 -3.47 -22.32
CA GLU A 53 7.71 -4.39 -23.45
C GLU A 53 8.80 -4.23 -24.51
N ALA A 54 9.15 -2.99 -24.86
CA ALA A 54 10.18 -2.71 -25.85
C ALA A 54 11.63 -3.05 -25.43
N HIS A 55 11.89 -3.32 -24.14
CA HIS A 55 13.24 -3.60 -23.62
C HIS A 55 13.34 -4.97 -22.91
N LEU A 56 12.24 -5.70 -22.74
CA LEU A 56 12.24 -7.08 -22.22
C LEU A 56 12.31 -8.14 -23.34
N GLU A 57 12.18 -7.76 -24.60
CA GLU A 57 12.18 -8.70 -25.73
C GLU A 57 13.58 -8.99 -26.32
N ASP A 58 14.66 -8.38 -25.82
CA ASP A 58 16.02 -8.50 -26.38
C ASP A 58 16.98 -9.47 -25.63
N ASP A 59 16.48 -10.31 -24.70
CA ASP A 59 17.33 -11.25 -23.91
C ASP A 59 17.34 -12.70 -24.46
N GLU A 60 17.13 -12.89 -25.77
CA GLU A 60 17.47 -14.16 -26.44
C GLU A 60 18.66 -13.97 -27.40
N GLU A 61 19.78 -14.60 -27.00
CA GLU A 61 20.98 -14.90 -27.79
C GLU A 61 21.98 -13.77 -28.09
N GLU A 62 22.80 -13.41 -27.10
CA GLU A 62 24.21 -13.08 -27.38
C GLU A 62 25.15 -14.12 -26.75
N GLU A 63 25.70 -14.96 -27.62
CA GLU A 63 26.88 -15.80 -27.41
C GLU A 63 28.00 -15.05 -26.64
N PRO A 64 28.73 -15.70 -25.72
CA PRO A 64 29.85 -15.07 -25.02
C PRO A 64 31.03 -14.83 -25.97
N GLY A 65 30.99 -13.70 -26.66
CA GLY A 65 32.07 -13.12 -27.44
C GLY A 65 33.23 -12.68 -26.54
N ASN A 66 34.25 -13.53 -26.49
CA ASN A 66 35.67 -13.21 -26.38
C ASN A 66 36.02 -11.71 -26.36
N GLY A 67 36.48 -11.20 -25.21
CA GLY A 67 36.79 -9.78 -25.03
C GLY A 67 37.76 -9.49 -23.89
N THR A 68 39.04 -9.71 -24.17
CA THR A 68 40.20 -8.91 -23.71
C THR A 68 40.36 -8.61 -22.22
N SER A 69 41.36 -9.28 -21.66
CA SER A 69 42.19 -8.86 -20.53
C SER A 69 42.61 -7.38 -20.63
N GLU A 70 42.06 -6.54 -19.75
CA GLU A 70 42.68 -5.27 -19.37
C GLU A 70 43.51 -5.48 -18.11
N GLU A 71 44.83 -5.42 -18.31
CA GLU A 71 45.84 -5.44 -17.29
C GLU A 71 45.81 -4.11 -16.52
N PHE A 72 45.29 -4.12 -15.29
CA PHE A 72 45.50 -3.01 -14.36
C PHE A 72 46.96 -3.04 -13.87
N SER A 73 47.82 -2.30 -14.55
CA SER A 73 49.13 -1.90 -14.03
C SER A 73 48.96 -0.78 -13.01
N LEU A 74 48.86 -1.14 -11.73
CA LEU A 74 49.07 -0.20 -10.62
C LEU A 74 50.58 -0.03 -10.39
N SER A 75 51.16 0.97 -11.02
CA SER A 75 52.42 1.57 -10.57
C SER A 75 52.13 2.43 -9.34
N VAL A 76 52.66 2.03 -8.19
CA VAL A 76 52.81 2.91 -7.03
C VAL A 76 54.30 3.01 -6.74
N ASP A 77 54.71 4.27 -6.62
CA ASP A 77 56.07 4.75 -6.46
C ASP A 77 56.87 4.05 -5.34
N GLY A 78 58.07 3.63 -5.72
CA GLY A 78 59.31 3.74 -4.95
C GLY A 78 59.25 3.61 -3.43
N VAL A 79 59.59 2.42 -2.93
CA VAL A 79 60.56 2.22 -1.83
C VAL A 79 61.19 0.84 -2.04
N THR A 80 62.46 0.84 -2.44
CA THR A 80 63.27 -0.37 -2.59
C THR A 80 63.81 -0.77 -1.21
N THR A 81 63.15 -1.71 -0.55
CA THR A 81 63.76 -2.45 0.57
C THR A 81 64.02 -3.87 0.09
N ALA A 82 65.28 -4.14 -0.27
CA ALA A 82 65.77 -5.46 -0.58
C ALA A 82 65.73 -6.34 0.69
N ILE A 83 64.68 -7.14 0.83
CA ILE A 83 64.63 -8.23 1.80
C ILE A 83 64.94 -9.51 1.02
N VAL A 84 66.18 -9.96 1.13
CA VAL A 84 66.64 -11.27 0.67
C VAL A 84 65.85 -12.34 1.42
N PRO A 85 65.04 -13.19 0.76
CA PRO A 85 64.46 -14.35 1.43
C PRO A 85 65.57 -15.37 1.73
N PRO A 86 65.68 -15.90 2.96
CA PRO A 86 66.60 -16.99 3.22
C PRO A 86 66.15 -18.23 2.43
N SER A 87 67.03 -18.73 1.58
CA SER A 87 66.87 -19.99 0.86
C SER A 87 66.54 -21.10 1.86
N ARG A 88 65.29 -21.58 1.83
CA ARG A 88 64.91 -22.79 2.57
C ARG A 88 65.38 -24.01 1.78
N PRO A 89 66.25 -24.85 2.37
CA PRO A 89 66.72 -26.05 1.71
C PRO A 89 65.67 -27.15 1.85
N GLY A 90 65.45 -27.89 0.76
CA GLY A 90 64.99 -29.27 0.82
C GLY A 90 63.57 -29.50 1.34
N SER A 91 62.57 -29.22 0.51
CA SER A 91 61.42 -30.11 0.43
C SER A 91 60.93 -30.13 -1.00
N SER A 92 61.69 -30.83 -1.85
CA SER A 92 61.14 -31.46 -3.03
C SER A 92 60.17 -32.52 -2.52
N VAL A 93 58.97 -32.09 -2.15
CA VAL A 93 57.82 -32.98 -2.15
C VAL A 93 57.69 -33.37 -3.61
N SER A 94 58.12 -34.59 -3.93
CA SER A 94 57.90 -35.19 -5.23
C SER A 94 56.45 -34.97 -5.59
N MET A 95 56.20 -34.10 -6.57
CA MET A 95 54.93 -34.08 -7.27
C MET A 95 54.85 -35.42 -7.97
N GLN A 96 54.23 -36.39 -7.31
CA GLN A 96 53.66 -37.54 -7.98
C GLN A 96 52.74 -36.93 -9.03
N SER A 97 53.21 -36.90 -10.27
CA SER A 97 52.46 -36.36 -11.39
C SER A 97 51.21 -37.20 -11.50
N LEU A 98 50.08 -36.65 -11.03
CA LEU A 98 48.77 -37.27 -11.22
C LEU A 98 48.66 -37.64 -12.69
N THR A 99 48.31 -38.90 -12.90
CA THR A 99 48.02 -39.44 -14.23
C THR A 99 46.90 -38.60 -14.85
N ALA A 100 46.81 -38.59 -16.18
CA ALA A 100 45.78 -37.80 -16.86
C ALA A 100 44.35 -38.20 -16.44
N GLU A 101 44.20 -39.44 -16.01
CA GLU A 101 42.96 -40.06 -15.53
C GLU A 101 42.55 -39.54 -14.15
N GLU A 102 43.47 -39.49 -13.18
CA GLU A 102 43.20 -38.92 -11.85
C GLU A 102 42.81 -37.42 -11.93
N ARG A 103 43.43 -36.65 -12.84
CA ARG A 103 43.05 -35.23 -13.07
C ARG A 103 41.69 -35.07 -13.76
N ARG A 104 41.20 -36.12 -14.42
CA ARG A 104 39.86 -36.11 -15.02
C ARG A 104 38.83 -36.42 -13.95
N GLU A 105 39.06 -37.43 -13.12
CA GLU A 105 38.19 -37.79 -12.00
C GLU A 105 38.09 -36.63 -10.98
N GLU A 106 39.20 -35.97 -10.65
CA GLU A 106 39.17 -34.81 -9.77
C GLU A 106 38.36 -33.64 -10.36
N ARG A 107 38.45 -33.40 -11.68
CA ARG A 107 37.63 -32.38 -12.35
C ARG A 107 36.16 -32.74 -12.36
N GLU A 108 35.83 -34.01 -12.60
CA GLU A 108 34.45 -34.50 -12.55
C GLU A 108 33.86 -34.37 -11.13
N PHE A 109 34.65 -34.69 -10.09
CA PHE A 109 34.28 -34.48 -8.70
C PHE A 109 34.07 -33.00 -8.35
N GLN A 110 34.99 -32.12 -8.79
CA GLN A 110 34.86 -30.67 -8.59
C GLN A 110 33.62 -30.11 -9.28
N LEU A 111 33.32 -30.58 -10.50
CA LEU A 111 32.10 -30.20 -11.23
C LEU A 111 30.84 -30.68 -10.50
N GLN A 112 30.85 -31.91 -9.97
CA GLN A 112 29.72 -32.45 -9.22
C GLN A 112 29.47 -31.68 -7.91
N MET A 113 30.54 -31.33 -7.19
CA MET A 113 30.45 -30.49 -5.99
C MET A 113 29.98 -29.06 -6.31
N ALA A 114 30.48 -28.47 -7.39
CA ALA A 114 30.02 -27.16 -7.85
C ALA A 114 28.52 -27.18 -8.21
N LYS A 115 28.07 -28.23 -8.90
CA LYS A 115 26.66 -28.41 -9.25
C LYS A 115 25.77 -28.51 -8.00
N LEU A 116 26.14 -29.35 -7.03
CA LEU A 116 25.41 -29.49 -5.77
C LEU A 116 25.34 -28.17 -5.00
N LYS A 117 26.43 -27.38 -5.01
CA LYS A 117 26.46 -26.07 -4.34
C LYS A 117 25.51 -25.07 -5.02
N ILE A 118 25.47 -25.05 -6.35
CA ILE A 118 24.56 -24.18 -7.10
C ILE A 118 23.10 -24.57 -6.82
N GLU A 119 22.79 -25.86 -6.83
CA GLU A 119 21.45 -26.38 -6.56
C GLU A 119 20.99 -26.00 -5.14
N ALA A 120 21.84 -26.21 -4.12
CA ALA A 120 21.55 -25.80 -2.75
C ALA A 120 21.30 -24.28 -2.63
N GLN A 121 22.10 -23.45 -3.32
CA GLN A 121 21.88 -21.99 -3.34
C GLN A 121 20.62 -21.57 -4.08
N GLN A 122 20.19 -22.33 -5.09
CA GLN A 122 18.92 -22.08 -5.77
C GLN A 122 17.74 -22.45 -4.87
N GLU A 123 17.79 -23.57 -4.17
CA GLU A 123 16.77 -23.97 -3.21
C GLU A 123 16.66 -22.97 -2.05
N GLU A 124 17.78 -22.51 -1.49
CA GLU A 124 17.78 -21.49 -0.42
C GLU A 124 17.14 -20.18 -0.90
N ARG A 125 17.52 -19.69 -2.09
CA ARG A 125 16.91 -18.49 -2.68
C ARG A 125 15.43 -18.66 -2.97
N ARG A 126 15.00 -19.86 -3.39
CA ARG A 126 13.60 -20.17 -3.62
C ARG A 126 12.81 -20.15 -2.30
N ALA A 127 13.32 -20.80 -1.28
CA ALA A 127 12.71 -20.81 0.05
C ALA A 127 12.60 -19.40 0.63
N GLU A 128 13.63 -18.55 0.45
CA GLU A 128 13.59 -17.15 0.89
C GLU A 128 12.50 -16.35 0.16
N ARG A 129 12.36 -16.53 -1.16
CA ARG A 129 11.30 -15.88 -1.95
C ARG A 129 9.91 -16.34 -1.51
N GLU A 130 9.71 -17.63 -1.32
CA GLU A 130 8.44 -18.20 -0.85
C GLU A 130 8.08 -17.68 0.55
N ALA A 131 9.06 -17.58 1.45
CA ALA A 131 8.87 -17.02 2.78
C ALA A 131 8.45 -15.53 2.74
N LYS A 132 9.15 -14.71 1.95
CA LYS A 132 8.82 -13.28 1.76
C LYS A 132 7.43 -13.10 1.16
N GLN A 133 7.07 -13.93 0.17
CA GLN A 133 5.74 -13.89 -0.45
C GLN A 133 4.64 -14.25 0.56
N ALA A 134 4.85 -15.30 1.37
CA ALA A 134 3.89 -15.69 2.40
C ALA A 134 3.71 -14.60 3.48
N GLU A 135 4.78 -13.91 3.86
CA GLU A 135 4.70 -12.77 4.79
C GLU A 135 3.92 -11.60 4.18
N ALA A 136 4.21 -11.25 2.92
CA ALA A 136 3.49 -10.21 2.20
C ALA A 136 2.00 -10.52 2.06
N GLU A 137 1.63 -11.77 1.77
CA GLU A 137 0.23 -12.19 1.68
C GLU A 137 -0.50 -12.07 3.03
N ARG A 138 0.15 -12.46 4.13
CA ARG A 138 -0.41 -12.28 5.48
C ARG A 138 -0.62 -10.81 5.81
N ALA A 139 0.37 -9.96 5.52
CA ALA A 139 0.27 -8.53 5.74
C ALA A 139 -0.87 -7.90 4.90
N ALA A 140 -1.02 -8.31 3.64
CA ALA A 140 -2.10 -7.84 2.78
C ALA A 140 -3.49 -8.21 3.34
N LYS A 141 -3.68 -9.46 3.77
CA LYS A 141 -4.93 -9.91 4.40
C LYS A 141 -5.25 -9.13 5.68
N GLN A 142 -4.25 -8.82 6.49
CA GLN A 142 -4.43 -8.04 7.71
C GLN A 142 -4.89 -6.60 7.40
N ILE A 143 -4.28 -5.95 6.40
CA ILE A 143 -4.67 -4.60 5.97
C ILE A 143 -6.11 -4.60 5.44
N GLU A 144 -6.49 -5.60 4.66
CA GLU A 144 -7.86 -5.74 4.14
C GLU A 144 -8.88 -5.93 5.26
N ALA A 145 -8.56 -6.77 6.25
CA ALA A 145 -9.40 -6.97 7.43
C ALA A 145 -9.59 -5.67 8.22
N GLU A 146 -8.51 -4.90 8.44
CA GLU A 146 -8.57 -3.63 9.16
C GLU A 146 -9.41 -2.59 8.41
N ARG A 147 -9.27 -2.51 7.08
CA ARG A 147 -10.09 -1.63 6.24
C ARG A 147 -11.57 -1.98 6.33
N THR A 148 -11.88 -3.27 6.23
CA THR A 148 -13.26 -3.78 6.33
C THR A 148 -13.86 -3.45 7.70
N ALA A 149 -13.11 -3.68 8.78
CA ALA A 149 -13.55 -3.35 10.14
C ALA A 149 -13.87 -1.86 10.32
N LYS A 150 -12.99 -0.97 9.81
CA LYS A 150 -13.20 0.48 9.85
C LYS A 150 -14.45 0.90 9.07
N GLN A 151 -14.71 0.28 7.92
CA GLN A 151 -15.90 0.59 7.12
C GLN A 151 -17.17 0.19 7.87
N ILE A 152 -17.23 -1.03 8.41
CA ILE A 152 -18.39 -1.51 9.19
C ILE A 152 -18.66 -0.59 10.38
N GLN A 153 -17.62 -0.18 11.10
CA GLN A 153 -17.76 0.73 12.24
C GLN A 153 -18.33 2.09 11.81
N ALA A 154 -17.84 2.66 10.71
CA ALA A 154 -18.33 3.94 10.20
C ALA A 154 -19.80 3.88 9.75
N GLU A 155 -20.21 2.77 9.12
CA GLU A 155 -21.61 2.55 8.73
C GLU A 155 -22.52 2.41 9.95
N ALA A 156 -22.09 1.65 10.97
CA ALA A 156 -22.82 1.51 12.22
C ALA A 156 -23.00 2.87 12.95
N GLU A 157 -21.96 3.70 12.98
CA GLU A 157 -22.03 5.03 13.60
C GLU A 157 -23.03 5.95 12.86
N ARG A 158 -23.03 5.93 11.52
CA ARG A 158 -24.01 6.70 10.74
C ARG A 158 -25.44 6.24 11.02
N ALA A 159 -25.67 4.92 11.05
CA ALA A 159 -26.98 4.36 11.35
C ALA A 159 -27.46 4.76 12.76
N ALA A 160 -26.56 4.75 13.75
CA ALA A 160 -26.87 5.17 15.12
C ALA A 160 -27.28 6.65 15.19
N LYS A 161 -26.50 7.54 14.54
CA LYS A 161 -26.81 8.98 14.48
C LYS A 161 -28.14 9.25 13.77
N GLN A 162 -28.43 8.51 12.70
CA GLN A 162 -29.70 8.64 11.99
C GLN A 162 -30.89 8.19 12.85
N ALA A 163 -30.76 7.09 13.58
CA ALA A 163 -31.80 6.61 14.49
C ALA A 163 -32.04 7.59 15.65
N GLU A 164 -30.99 8.22 16.17
CA GLU A 164 -31.10 9.26 17.20
C GLU A 164 -31.83 10.50 16.66
N ALA A 165 -31.46 10.96 15.46
CA ALA A 165 -32.13 12.08 14.81
C ALA A 165 -33.62 11.80 14.55
N GLU A 166 -33.97 10.58 14.12
CA GLU A 166 -35.37 10.19 13.90
C GLU A 166 -36.17 10.16 15.22
N ARG A 167 -35.57 9.67 16.31
CA ARG A 167 -36.21 9.72 17.64
C ARG A 167 -36.43 11.15 18.11
N ALA A 168 -35.43 12.02 17.95
CA ALA A 168 -35.54 13.44 18.30
C ALA A 168 -36.64 14.13 17.50
N ALA A 169 -36.73 13.87 16.19
CA ALA A 169 -37.78 14.41 15.33
C ALA A 169 -39.19 13.98 15.78
N LYS A 170 -39.38 12.69 16.08
CA LYS A 170 -40.67 12.17 16.60
C LYS A 170 -41.04 12.81 17.94
N GLN A 171 -40.06 13.05 18.82
CA GLN A 171 -40.33 13.70 20.10
C GLN A 171 -40.78 15.15 19.90
N VAL A 172 -40.11 15.92 19.03
CA VAL A 172 -40.51 17.30 18.70
C VAL A 172 -41.92 17.34 18.12
N GLU A 173 -42.26 16.41 17.24
CA GLU A 173 -43.59 16.31 16.65
C GLU A 173 -44.67 16.00 17.72
N ALA A 174 -44.37 15.08 18.65
CA ALA A 174 -45.28 14.75 19.75
C ALA A 174 -45.48 15.94 20.70
N GLU A 175 -44.42 16.68 21.03
CA GLU A 175 -44.50 17.88 21.86
C GLU A 175 -45.34 18.97 21.18
N ARG A 176 -45.15 19.17 19.87
CA ARG A 176 -45.96 20.10 19.09
C ARG A 176 -47.43 19.69 19.08
N ALA A 177 -47.75 18.43 18.82
CA ALA A 177 -49.11 17.93 18.84
C ALA A 177 -49.78 18.13 20.22
N LEU A 178 -49.03 17.91 21.29
CA LEU A 178 -49.50 18.13 22.65
C LEU A 178 -49.73 19.63 22.95
N ALA A 179 -48.87 20.51 22.44
CA ALA A 179 -49.05 21.96 22.54
C ALA A 179 -50.29 22.43 21.78
N GLU A 180 -50.50 21.95 20.55
CA GLU A 180 -51.69 22.26 19.74
C GLU A 180 -52.97 21.79 20.44
N LYS A 181 -52.98 20.58 21.02
CA LYS A 181 -54.12 20.08 21.80
C LYS A 181 -54.42 20.95 23.02
N LYS A 182 -53.40 21.42 23.74
CA LYS A 182 -53.57 22.34 24.88
C LYS A 182 -54.17 23.68 24.44
N LEU A 183 -53.72 24.21 23.31
CA LEU A 183 -54.26 25.45 22.74
C LEU A 183 -55.75 25.32 22.40
N LEU A 184 -56.14 24.21 21.76
CA LEU A 184 -57.53 23.92 21.43
C LEU A 184 -58.41 23.83 22.67
N LEU A 185 -57.96 23.12 23.71
CA LEU A 185 -58.66 23.04 24.99
C LEU A 185 -58.83 24.42 25.65
N ALA A 186 -57.80 25.26 25.62
CA ALA A 186 -57.87 26.61 26.16
C ALA A 186 -58.89 27.48 25.39
N HIS A 187 -58.92 27.35 24.06
CA HIS A 187 -59.89 28.06 23.23
C HIS A 187 -61.34 27.60 23.51
N GLU A 188 -61.59 26.29 23.64
CA GLU A 188 -62.90 25.76 24.00
C GLU A 188 -63.38 26.25 25.37
N LEU A 189 -62.49 26.29 26.37
CA LEU A 189 -62.82 26.81 27.69
C LEU A 189 -63.16 28.30 27.64
N SER A 190 -62.39 29.09 26.89
CA SER A 190 -62.66 30.53 26.70
C SER A 190 -64.03 30.78 26.06
N LEU A 191 -64.43 29.99 25.06
CA LEU A 191 -65.76 30.07 24.46
C LEU A 191 -66.87 29.75 25.47
N LYS A 192 -66.70 28.73 26.30
CA LYS A 192 -67.67 28.39 27.35
C LYS A 192 -67.83 29.49 28.38
N GLU A 193 -66.74 30.16 28.76
CA GLU A 193 -66.82 31.31 29.67
C GLU A 193 -67.60 32.49 29.06
N LEU A 194 -67.39 32.77 27.77
CA LEU A 194 -68.14 33.81 27.06
C LEU A 194 -69.64 33.46 26.97
N GLU A 195 -69.98 32.19 26.70
CA GLU A 195 -71.37 31.74 26.68
C GLU A 195 -72.05 31.91 28.04
N ILE A 196 -71.36 31.55 29.13
CA ILE A 196 -71.88 31.75 30.49
C ILE A 196 -72.11 33.24 30.78
N LYS A 197 -71.15 34.11 30.42
CA LYS A 197 -71.28 35.57 30.58
C LYS A 197 -72.47 36.13 29.79
N ALA A 198 -72.68 35.65 28.55
CA ALA A 198 -73.81 36.06 27.73
C ALA A 198 -75.15 35.70 28.40
N ARG A 199 -75.31 34.45 28.86
CA ARG A 199 -76.53 34.01 29.57
C ARG A 199 -76.80 34.78 30.85
N GLN A 200 -75.75 35.12 31.61
CA GLN A 200 -75.87 35.94 32.82
C GLN A 200 -76.34 37.38 32.50
N SER A 201 -75.90 37.95 31.38
CA SER A 201 -76.35 39.28 30.96
C SER A 201 -77.82 39.29 30.50
N GLU A 202 -78.28 38.21 29.86
CA GLU A 202 -79.68 38.05 29.44
C GLU A 202 -80.63 37.88 30.64
N SER A 203 -80.24 37.10 31.66
CA SER A 203 -81.06 36.93 32.86
C SER A 203 -81.17 38.20 33.70
N SER A 204 -80.11 39.02 33.75
CA SER A 204 -80.13 40.31 34.45
C SER A 204 -81.08 41.34 33.81
N ASN A 205 -81.31 41.27 32.49
CA ASN A 205 -82.20 42.21 31.78
C ASN A 205 -83.69 41.87 31.92
N ASN A 206 -84.05 40.59 32.10
CA ASN A 206 -85.44 40.17 32.27
C ASN A 206 -85.98 40.31 33.71
N GLY A 207 -85.13 40.54 34.71
CA GLY A 207 -85.53 40.70 36.11
C GLY A 207 -86.04 42.10 36.50
N GLY A 208 -85.91 43.11 35.62
CA GLY A 208 -86.19 44.52 35.94
C GLY A 208 -87.60 45.04 35.64
N SER A 209 -88.51 44.23 35.06
CA SER A 209 -89.76 44.73 34.46
C SER A 209 -91.06 44.32 35.20
N ILE A 210 -91.07 44.31 36.53
CA ILE A 210 -92.32 44.18 37.31
C ILE A 210 -92.35 45.23 38.43
N GLN A 211 -92.58 46.49 38.08
CA GLN A 211 -93.17 47.49 38.99
C GLN A 211 -93.93 48.54 38.16
N THR A 212 -95.22 48.31 37.94
CA THR A 212 -96.28 49.33 37.85
C THR A 212 -97.61 48.69 38.14
#